data_AF-A0AAV1UHR7-F1
#
_entry.id   AF-A0AAV1UHR7-F1
#
_cell.length_a   1.000
_cell.length_b   1.000
_cell.length_c   1.000
_cell.angle_alpha   90.00
_cell.angle_beta   90.00
_cell.angle_gamma   90.00
#
_symmetry.space_group_name_H-M   'P 1'
#
loop_
_entity.id
_entity.type
_entity.pdbx_description
1 polymer ?
#
loop_
_entity_poly.entity_id
_entity_poly.type
_entity_poly.pdbx_seq_one_letter_code
_entity_poly.pdbx_strand_id
1 'polypeptide(L)'
;MVALVGLFNKSARGEAKTTAQIHEKSPGCHVSVFYHMGFAQLMLEDFSAAIRSFSTIILQVNRNRNYYSRFADYEQLHKLTEKAIALLAIVLFLCPGQRVNDQIHSLIREKYGDNQSKLQKGDVSALSELFGFSCPKFILPAVAVEGEAVVHCSAEALQRQQKAFSDMVARQQHIPAVRSYIKLYRSIDVRAHSRNVLLTGHHIAKGFF
;
A
#
# COMPACT_ATOMS: atom_id res chain seq x y z
N MET A 1 32.90 -2.13 19.60
CA MET A 1 32.03 -2.31 18.42
C MET A 1 30.52 -2.38 18.74
N VAL A 2 30.10 -2.73 19.97
CA VAL A 2 28.67 -2.81 20.34
C VAL A 2 28.06 -1.47 20.82
N ALA A 3 28.85 -0.54 21.36
CA ALA A 3 28.33 0.76 21.83
C ALA A 3 27.99 1.76 20.72
N LEU A 4 28.65 1.66 19.55
CA LEU A 4 28.44 2.60 18.43
C LEU A 4 27.09 2.38 17.72
N VAL A 5 26.62 1.13 17.66
CA VAL A 5 25.32 0.77 17.06
C VAL A 5 24.15 1.29 17.91
N GLY A 6 24.32 1.36 19.24
CA GLY A 6 23.31 1.90 20.15
C GLY A 6 23.10 3.41 20.04
N LEU A 7 24.16 4.16 19.73
CA LEU A 7 24.10 5.62 19.55
C LEU A 7 23.43 6.02 18.22
N PHE A 8 23.63 5.26 17.15
CA PHE A 8 22.94 5.48 15.88
C PHE A 8 21.44 5.21 15.98
N ASN A 9 21.05 4.16 16.72
CA ASN A 9 19.63 3.81 16.93
C ASN A 9 18.89 4.78 17.90
N LYS A 10 19.63 5.51 18.75
CA LYS A 10 19.05 6.48 19.69
C LYS A 10 18.79 7.84 19.03
N SER A 11 19.62 8.26 18.07
CA SER A 11 19.39 9.49 17.29
C SER A 11 18.13 9.38 16.42
N ALA A 12 17.85 8.22 15.83
CA ALA A 12 16.66 8.00 15.00
C ALA A 12 15.31 8.07 15.75
N ARG A 13 15.29 7.93 17.09
CA ARG A 13 14.04 8.02 17.88
C ARG A 13 13.77 9.40 18.48
N GLY A 14 14.78 10.29 18.52
CA GLY A 14 14.68 11.61 19.15
C GLY A 14 14.06 12.70 18.27
N GLU A 15 14.18 12.59 16.94
CA GLU A 15 13.78 13.65 15.99
C GLU A 15 12.32 13.57 15.53
N ALA A 16 11.60 12.50 15.88
CA ALA A 16 10.23 12.28 15.43
C ALA A 16 9.19 13.20 16.11
N LYS A 17 9.50 13.79 17.27
CA LYS A 17 8.55 14.66 17.99
C LYS A 17 8.56 16.10 17.52
N THR A 18 9.70 16.65 17.10
CA THR A 18 9.79 18.04 16.62
C THR A 18 9.34 18.17 15.17
N THR A 19 9.58 17.15 14.34
CA THR A 19 9.11 17.10 12.94
C THR A 19 7.60 16.92 12.82
N ALA A 20 6.96 16.23 13.78
CA ALA A 20 5.50 16.09 13.84
C ALA A 20 4.77 17.44 13.98
N GLN A 21 5.37 18.42 14.66
CA GLN A 21 4.75 19.72 14.93
C GLN A 21 4.80 20.68 13.73
N ILE A 22 5.71 20.46 12.77
CA ILE A 22 5.82 21.30 11.56
C ILE A 22 4.73 20.92 10.54
N HIS A 23 4.37 19.63 10.48
CA HIS A 23 3.38 19.07 9.55
C HIS A 23 1.92 19.44 9.92
N GLU A 24 1.69 19.99 11.10
CA GLU A 24 0.36 20.33 11.62
C GLU A 24 -0.16 21.69 11.10
N LYS A 25 0.70 22.50 10.47
CA LYS A 25 0.35 23.88 10.06
C LYS A 25 -0.53 23.99 8.81
N SER A 26 -0.52 22.99 7.92
CA SER A 26 -1.40 22.97 6.75
C SER A 26 -1.89 21.55 6.47
N PRO A 27 -3.11 21.21 6.92
CA PRO A 27 -3.64 19.86 6.78
C PRO A 27 -3.96 19.52 5.32
N GLY A 28 -4.17 20.50 4.43
CA GLY A 28 -4.27 20.29 2.99
C GLY A 28 -2.95 19.85 2.34
N CYS A 29 -1.84 20.50 2.70
CA CYS A 29 -0.51 20.12 2.21
C CYS A 29 -0.11 18.73 2.70
N HIS A 30 -0.42 18.40 3.97
CA HIS A 30 -0.14 17.09 4.54
C HIS A 30 -0.75 15.97 3.69
N VAL A 31 -2.04 16.06 3.37
CA VAL A 31 -2.72 15.05 2.54
C VAL A 31 -2.07 14.91 1.15
N SER A 32 -1.72 16.02 0.50
CA SER A 32 -1.06 15.98 -0.82
C SER A 32 0.31 15.31 -0.78
N VAL A 33 1.16 15.64 0.21
CA VAL A 33 2.49 15.05 0.35
C VAL A 33 2.39 13.55 0.56
N PHE A 34 1.53 13.10 1.47
CA PHE A 34 1.38 11.67 1.73
C PHE A 34 0.76 10.92 0.54
N TYR A 35 -0.09 11.57 -0.26
CA TYR A 35 -0.65 10.98 -1.47
C TYR A 35 0.45 10.70 -2.51
N HIS A 36 1.28 11.70 -2.80
CA HIS A 36 2.40 11.54 -3.72
C HIS A 36 3.46 10.57 -3.18
N MET A 37 3.74 10.60 -1.88
CA MET A 37 4.64 9.66 -1.22
C MET A 37 4.12 8.22 -1.30
N GLY A 38 2.83 7.99 -1.02
CA GLY A 38 2.21 6.67 -1.12
C GLY A 38 2.23 6.13 -2.55
N PHE A 39 2.03 7.01 -3.54
CA PHE A 39 2.13 6.64 -4.95
C PHE A 39 3.57 6.25 -5.34
N ALA A 40 4.57 7.01 -4.90
CA ALA A 40 5.97 6.67 -5.13
C ALA A 40 6.36 5.33 -4.47
N GLN A 41 5.88 5.09 -3.24
CA GLN A 41 6.10 3.82 -2.53
C GLN A 41 5.45 2.62 -3.25
N LEU A 42 4.27 2.82 -3.84
CA LEU A 42 3.60 1.81 -4.67
C LEU A 42 4.46 1.45 -5.89
N MET A 43 5.02 2.45 -6.58
CA MET A 43 5.89 2.23 -7.75
C MET A 43 7.25 1.60 -7.39
N LEU A 44 7.72 1.79 -6.16
CA LEU A 44 8.92 1.14 -5.63
C LEU A 44 8.65 -0.27 -5.07
N GLU A 45 7.44 -0.80 -5.21
CA GLU A 45 7.00 -2.11 -4.72
C GLU A 45 7.05 -2.27 -3.18
N ASP A 46 7.20 -1.19 -2.40
CA ASP A 46 7.01 -1.21 -0.94
C ASP A 46 5.54 -1.00 -0.58
N PHE A 47 4.75 -2.05 -0.80
CA PHE A 47 3.33 -2.07 -0.46
C PHE A 47 3.07 -1.87 1.04
N SER A 48 4.02 -2.27 1.90
CA SER A 48 3.88 -2.20 3.35
C SER A 48 3.92 -0.75 3.85
N ALA A 49 4.88 0.03 3.34
CA ALA A 49 4.95 1.46 3.61
C ALA A 49 3.81 2.22 2.94
N ALA A 50 3.47 1.91 1.68
CA ALA A 50 2.39 2.56 0.95
C ALA A 50 1.04 2.44 1.69
N ILE A 51 0.70 1.25 2.19
CA ILE A 51 -0.52 1.02 2.97
C ILE A 51 -0.56 1.92 4.21
N ARG A 52 0.55 2.04 4.94
CA ARG A 52 0.61 2.91 6.13
C ARG A 52 0.37 4.37 5.76
N SER A 53 1.06 4.86 4.73
CA SER A 53 0.95 6.24 4.23
C SER A 53 -0.49 6.57 3.81
N PHE A 54 -1.12 5.73 2.97
CA PHE A 54 -2.51 5.94 2.55
C PHE A 54 -3.50 5.82 3.71
N SER A 55 -3.29 4.87 4.62
CA SER A 55 -4.14 4.69 5.80
C SER A 55 -4.14 5.92 6.70
N THR A 56 -2.98 6.52 6.93
CA THR A 56 -2.85 7.74 7.74
C THR A 56 -3.65 8.89 7.14
N ILE A 57 -3.56 9.10 5.82
CA ILE A 57 -4.31 10.15 5.12
C ILE A 57 -5.82 9.93 5.24
N ILE A 58 -6.29 8.72 4.87
CA ILE A 58 -7.72 8.40 4.80
C ILE A 58 -8.35 8.57 6.18
N LEU A 59 -7.69 8.10 7.23
CA LEU A 59 -8.16 8.25 8.61
C LEU A 59 -8.17 9.72 9.06
N GLN A 60 -7.15 10.51 8.70
CA GLN A 60 -7.11 11.93 9.05
C GLN A 60 -8.25 12.72 8.40
N VAL A 61 -8.54 12.46 7.12
CA VAL A 61 -9.63 13.12 6.39
C VAL A 61 -10.99 12.69 6.95
N ASN A 62 -11.18 11.40 7.21
CA ASN A 62 -12.43 10.88 7.76
C ASN A 62 -12.70 11.42 9.17
N ARG A 63 -11.66 11.53 10.02
CA ARG A 63 -11.81 12.01 11.41
C ARG A 63 -12.10 13.50 11.50
N ASN A 64 -11.58 14.31 10.57
CA ASN A 64 -11.69 15.77 10.61
C ASN A 64 -12.55 16.34 9.47
N ARG A 65 -13.54 15.59 8.96
CA ARG A 65 -14.39 16.00 7.82
C ARG A 65 -15.00 17.39 7.99
N ASN A 66 -15.49 17.71 9.19
CA ASN A 66 -16.13 19.00 9.51
C ASN A 66 -15.14 20.18 9.48
N TYR A 67 -13.87 19.93 9.81
CA TYR A 67 -12.82 20.94 9.77
C TYR A 67 -12.39 21.21 8.32
N TYR A 68 -12.24 20.16 7.52
CA TYR A 68 -11.87 20.27 6.11
C TYR A 68 -12.94 20.95 5.24
N SER A 69 -14.22 20.77 5.58
CA SER A 69 -15.36 21.39 4.86
C SER A 69 -15.34 22.94 4.86
N ARG A 70 -14.51 23.57 5.68
CA ARG A 70 -14.39 25.04 5.77
C ARG A 70 -13.39 25.63 4.80
N PHE A 71 -12.57 24.80 4.15
CA PHE A 71 -11.59 25.26 3.16
C PHE A 71 -12.22 25.30 1.76
N ALA A 72 -11.87 26.34 0.98
CA ALA A 72 -12.30 26.45 -0.42
C ALA A 72 -11.79 25.28 -1.29
N ASP A 73 -10.60 24.76 -0.96
CA ASP A 73 -9.95 23.65 -1.67
C ASP A 73 -10.44 22.25 -1.24
N TYR A 74 -11.46 22.18 -0.39
CA TYR A 74 -11.99 20.92 0.14
C TYR A 74 -12.36 19.92 -0.96
N GLU A 75 -12.96 20.40 -2.05
CA GLU A 75 -13.43 19.55 -3.14
C GLU A 75 -12.27 18.85 -3.87
N GLN A 76 -11.15 19.56 -4.06
CA GLN A 76 -9.93 18.97 -4.62
C GLN A 76 -9.29 17.96 -3.65
N LEU A 77 -9.27 18.29 -2.36
CA LEU A 77 -8.76 17.40 -1.31
C LEU A 77 -9.57 16.11 -1.20
N HIS A 78 -10.90 16.23 -1.31
CA HIS A 78 -11.81 15.10 -1.29
C HIS A 78 -11.57 14.18 -2.49
N LYS A 79 -11.45 14.74 -3.69
CA LYS A 79 -11.09 13.98 -4.91
C LYS A 79 -9.74 13.26 -4.78
N LEU A 80 -8.72 13.92 -4.22
CA LEU A 80 -7.43 13.27 -3.95
C LEU A 80 -7.56 12.10 -2.96
N THR A 81 -8.42 12.25 -1.96
CA THR A 81 -8.69 11.19 -0.99
C THR A 81 -9.41 10.01 -1.65
N GLU A 82 -10.38 10.25 -2.54
CA GLU A 82 -11.03 9.19 -3.30
C GLU A 82 -10.03 8.43 -4.18
N LYS A 83 -9.12 9.14 -4.85
CA LYS A 83 -8.01 8.52 -5.60
C LYS A 83 -7.09 7.70 -4.70
N ALA A 84 -6.79 8.18 -3.49
CA ALA A 84 -6.01 7.44 -2.51
C ALA A 84 -6.68 6.12 -2.08
N ILE A 85 -8.01 6.14 -1.88
CA ILE A 85 -8.80 4.94 -1.54
C ILE A 85 -8.75 3.94 -2.71
N ALA A 86 -8.87 4.41 -3.95
CA ALA A 86 -8.77 3.57 -5.13
C ALA A 86 -7.39 2.91 -5.29
N LEU A 87 -6.30 3.67 -5.10
CA LEU A 87 -4.93 3.12 -5.07
C LEU A 87 -4.73 2.11 -3.94
N LEU A 88 -5.29 2.37 -2.76
CA LEU A 88 -5.21 1.45 -1.63
C LEU A 88 -5.94 0.13 -1.92
N ALA A 89 -7.08 0.18 -2.62
CA ALA A 89 -7.79 -1.02 -3.05
C ALA A 89 -6.94 -1.87 -4.00
N ILE A 90 -6.20 -1.25 -4.92
CA ILE A 90 -5.23 -1.92 -5.81
C ILE A 90 -4.12 -2.58 -4.99
N VAL A 91 -3.47 -1.84 -4.10
CA VAL A 91 -2.37 -2.34 -3.27
C VAL A 91 -2.79 -3.54 -2.40
N LEU A 92 -4.01 -3.49 -1.84
CA LEU A 92 -4.56 -4.58 -1.04
C LEU A 92 -4.83 -5.84 -1.88
N PHE A 93 -5.24 -5.67 -3.14
CA PHE A 93 -5.41 -6.79 -4.06
C PHE A 93 -4.07 -7.46 -4.42
N LEU A 94 -3.03 -6.66 -4.66
CA LEU A 94 -1.68 -7.16 -4.95
C LEU A 94 -1.10 -7.94 -3.75
N CYS A 95 -1.38 -7.50 -2.53
CA CYS A 95 -0.84 -8.08 -1.30
C CYS A 95 -1.95 -8.54 -0.31
N PRO A 96 -2.54 -9.74 -0.47
CA PRO A 96 -3.64 -10.24 0.37
C PRO A 96 -3.23 -10.67 1.80
N GLY A 97 -2.12 -10.15 2.33
CA GLY A 97 -1.57 -10.58 3.62
C GLY A 97 -1.19 -9.45 4.57
N GLN A 98 -1.37 -8.19 4.18
CA GLN A 98 -1.13 -7.05 5.05
C GLN A 98 -2.39 -6.79 5.89
N ARG A 99 -2.25 -6.73 7.22
CA ARG A 99 -3.38 -6.34 8.09
C ARG A 99 -3.63 -4.85 7.94
N VAL A 100 -4.78 -4.50 7.38
CA VAL A 100 -5.29 -3.13 7.30
C VAL A 100 -6.33 -2.93 8.41
N ASN A 101 -6.52 -1.68 8.84
CA ASN A 101 -7.52 -1.32 9.85
C ASN A 101 -8.95 -1.60 9.34
N ASP A 102 -9.83 -2.13 10.20
CA ASP A 102 -11.21 -2.48 9.85
C ASP A 102 -12.01 -1.27 9.32
N GLN A 103 -11.76 -0.07 9.85
CA GLN A 103 -12.41 1.16 9.36
C GLN A 103 -12.11 1.45 7.89
N ILE A 104 -10.87 1.18 7.46
CA ILE A 104 -10.44 1.38 6.09
C ILE A 104 -11.01 0.30 5.18
N HIS A 105 -11.11 -0.95 5.68
CA HIS A 105 -11.79 -2.02 4.96
C HIS A 105 -13.26 -1.70 4.69
N SER A 106 -13.98 -1.14 5.67
CA SER A 106 -15.36 -0.69 5.47
C SER A 106 -15.46 0.41 4.41
N LEU A 107 -14.58 1.43 4.46
CA LEU A 107 -14.57 2.52 3.49
C LEU A 107 -14.29 2.04 2.06
N ILE A 108 -13.34 1.12 1.88
CA ILE A 108 -13.04 0.54 0.57
C ILE A 108 -14.23 -0.28 0.06
N ARG A 109 -14.88 -1.06 0.94
CA ARG A 109 -16.03 -1.90 0.57
C ARG A 109 -17.23 -1.07 0.15
N GLU A 110 -17.46 0.07 0.79
CA GLU A 110 -18.56 0.98 0.47
C GLU A 110 -18.36 1.69 -0.88
N LYS A 111 -17.13 2.12 -1.18
CA LYS A 111 -16.84 2.92 -2.39
C LYS A 111 -16.43 2.11 -3.61
N TYR A 112 -15.69 1.02 -3.40
CA TYR A 112 -15.06 0.24 -4.47
C TYR A 112 -15.29 -1.27 -4.31
N GLY A 113 -16.31 -1.70 -3.53
CA GLY A 113 -16.62 -3.12 -3.31
C GLY A 113 -16.91 -3.90 -4.61
N ASP A 114 -17.59 -3.28 -5.58
CA ASP A 114 -17.85 -3.91 -6.88
C ASP A 114 -16.58 -4.04 -7.72
N ASN A 115 -15.72 -3.02 -7.69
CA ASN A 115 -14.43 -3.05 -8.40
C ASN A 115 -13.46 -4.05 -7.76
N GLN A 116 -13.48 -4.20 -6.43
CA GLN A 116 -12.74 -5.26 -5.73
C GLN A 116 -13.23 -6.65 -6.13
N SER A 117 -14.54 -6.83 -6.29
CA SER A 117 -15.13 -8.10 -6.70
C SER A 117 -14.76 -8.46 -8.14
N LYS A 118 -14.66 -7.48 -9.04
CA LYS A 118 -14.15 -7.67 -10.41
C LYS A 118 -12.64 -7.94 -10.43
N LEU A 119 -11.86 -7.28 -9.58
CA LEU A 119 -10.43 -7.54 -9.40
C LEU A 119 -10.16 -8.98 -8.96
N GLN A 120 -10.94 -9.48 -8.00
CA GLN A 120 -10.82 -10.87 -7.53
C GLN A 120 -11.14 -11.90 -8.62
N LYS A 121 -11.91 -11.53 -9.64
CA LYS A 121 -12.19 -12.38 -10.81
C LYS A 121 -11.06 -12.37 -11.85
N GLY A 122 -10.05 -11.52 -11.68
CA GLY A 122 -8.88 -11.45 -12.55
C GLY A 122 -9.02 -10.52 -13.75
N ASP A 123 -10.00 -9.61 -13.75
CA ASP A 123 -10.17 -8.62 -14.83
C ASP A 123 -9.06 -7.56 -14.79
N VAL A 124 -8.01 -7.79 -15.58
CA VAL A 124 -6.86 -6.86 -15.72
C VAL A 124 -7.29 -5.50 -16.32
N SER A 125 -8.38 -5.45 -17.08
CA SER A 125 -8.93 -4.20 -17.63
C SER A 125 -9.39 -3.25 -16.51
N ALA A 126 -10.06 -3.78 -15.49
CA ALA A 126 -10.56 -2.98 -14.36
C ALA A 126 -9.41 -2.38 -13.53
N LEU A 127 -8.26 -3.08 -13.45
CA LEU A 127 -7.05 -2.55 -12.83
C LEU A 127 -6.52 -1.33 -13.61
N SER A 128 -6.47 -1.42 -14.94
CA SER A 128 -5.94 -0.35 -15.80
C SER A 128 -6.80 0.92 -15.73
N GLU A 129 -8.12 0.77 -15.75
CA GLU A 129 -9.08 1.87 -15.60
C GLU A 129 -8.96 2.54 -14.24
N LEU A 130 -8.90 1.75 -13.16
CA LEU A 130 -8.78 2.26 -11.80
C LEU A 130 -7.42 2.95 -11.60
N PHE A 131 -6.36 2.41 -12.18
CA PHE A 131 -5.04 3.04 -12.19
C PHE A 131 -5.07 4.37 -12.95
N GLY A 132 -5.71 4.43 -14.13
CA GLY A 132 -5.85 5.66 -14.92
C GLY A 132 -6.60 6.78 -14.18
N PHE A 133 -7.65 6.45 -13.43
CA PHE A 133 -8.39 7.42 -12.61
C PHE A 133 -7.57 7.93 -11.42
N SER A 134 -6.85 7.02 -10.77
CA SER A 134 -6.22 7.26 -9.47
C SER A 134 -4.80 7.77 -9.56
N CYS A 135 -4.20 7.75 -10.75
CA CYS A 135 -2.84 8.18 -10.95
C CYS A 135 -2.72 9.72 -10.81
N PRO A 136 -1.65 10.25 -10.17
CA PRO A 136 -1.30 11.66 -10.31
C PRO A 136 -1.05 12.03 -11.78
N LYS A 137 -1.25 13.31 -12.12
CA LYS A 137 -0.89 13.82 -13.45
C LYS A 137 0.63 13.75 -13.59
N PHE A 138 1.10 12.95 -14.54
CA PHE A 138 2.52 12.85 -14.85
C PHE A 138 2.97 14.05 -15.66
N ILE A 139 4.06 14.66 -15.23
CA ILE A 139 4.73 15.72 -15.97
C ILE A 139 6.03 15.13 -16.49
N LEU A 140 6.18 15.04 -17.81
CA LEU A 140 7.52 14.93 -18.39
C LEU A 140 8.09 16.35 -18.48
N PRO A 141 9.32 16.60 -17.97
CA PRO A 141 10.03 17.83 -18.28
C PRO A 141 10.41 17.78 -19.75
N ALA A 142 9.67 18.47 -20.61
CA ALA A 142 10.12 18.77 -21.96
C ALA A 142 10.70 20.18 -21.94
N VAL A 143 11.99 20.32 -22.25
CA VAL A 143 12.50 21.58 -22.76
C VAL A 143 11.83 21.76 -24.11
N ALA A 144 10.95 22.76 -24.24
CA ALA A 144 10.43 23.15 -25.54
C ALA A 144 11.62 23.64 -26.37
N VAL A 145 12.09 22.81 -27.30
CA VAL A 145 12.91 23.28 -28.40
C VAL A 145 11.93 23.85 -29.42
N GLU A 146 12.07 25.14 -29.71
CA GLU A 146 11.22 25.91 -30.62
C GLU A 146 10.98 25.16 -31.95
N GLY A 147 9.73 24.79 -32.25
CA GLY A 147 9.30 24.47 -33.62
C GLY A 147 8.61 23.13 -33.89
N GLU A 148 8.57 22.17 -32.95
CA GLU A 148 7.81 20.92 -33.17
C GLU A 148 6.48 20.92 -32.41
N ALA A 149 5.42 20.41 -33.08
CA ALA A 149 4.08 20.32 -32.55
C ALA A 149 4.10 19.73 -31.14
N VAL A 150 3.28 20.27 -30.22
CA VAL A 150 3.11 19.80 -28.85
C VAL A 150 2.57 18.36 -28.87
N VAL A 151 3.46 17.39 -29.12
CA VAL A 151 3.11 15.98 -29.15
C VAL A 151 2.61 15.62 -27.75
N HIS A 152 1.61 14.77 -27.69
CA HIS A 152 0.91 14.29 -26.49
C HIS A 152 1.82 13.58 -25.47
N CYS A 153 2.82 14.26 -24.90
CA CYS A 153 3.82 13.72 -23.99
C CYS A 153 3.22 13.27 -22.64
N SER A 154 2.10 13.87 -22.22
CA SER A 154 1.40 13.48 -21.00
C SER A 154 0.71 12.11 -21.14
N ALA A 155 0.20 11.80 -22.34
CA ALA A 155 -0.39 10.49 -22.63
C ALA A 155 0.68 9.40 -22.72
N GLU A 156 1.84 9.73 -23.31
CA GLU A 156 2.98 8.82 -23.36
C GLU A 156 3.54 8.51 -21.96
N ALA A 157 3.60 9.51 -21.07
CA ALA A 157 3.98 9.33 -19.66
C ALA A 157 3.08 8.30 -18.95
N LEU A 158 1.76 8.46 -19.13
CA LEU A 158 0.76 7.59 -18.54
C LEU A 158 0.88 6.16 -19.09
N GLN A 159 1.09 6.02 -20.41
CA GLN A 159 1.27 4.72 -21.04
C GLN A 159 2.52 4.00 -20.54
N ARG A 160 3.64 4.70 -20.38
CA ARG A 160 4.88 4.12 -19.82
C ARG A 160 4.66 3.63 -18.37
N GLN A 161 3.92 4.39 -17.57
CA GLN A 161 3.62 4.05 -16.18
C GLN A 161 2.60 2.91 -16.07
N GLN A 162 1.61 2.87 -16.96
CA GLN A 162 0.69 1.73 -17.08
C GLN A 162 1.44 0.46 -17.45
N LYS A 163 2.40 0.53 -18.38
CA LYS A 163 3.26 -0.62 -18.73
C LYS A 163 4.07 -1.11 -17.51
N ALA A 164 4.73 -0.19 -16.80
CA ALA A 164 5.47 -0.54 -15.58
C ALA A 164 4.56 -1.18 -14.51
N PHE A 165 3.33 -0.68 -14.38
CA PHE A 165 2.32 -1.25 -13.50
C PHE A 165 1.89 -2.67 -13.94
N SER A 166 1.65 -2.90 -15.23
CA SER A 166 1.34 -4.23 -15.77
C SER A 166 2.47 -5.23 -15.51
N ASP A 167 3.73 -4.82 -15.69
CA ASP A 167 4.90 -5.66 -15.41
C ASP A 167 5.03 -5.97 -13.90
N MET A 168 4.68 -5.02 -13.02
CA MET A 168 4.60 -5.25 -11.57
C MET A 168 3.49 -6.25 -11.22
N VAL A 169 2.29 -6.11 -11.78
CA VAL A 169 1.16 -7.03 -11.54
C VAL A 169 1.51 -8.45 -12.00
N ALA A 170 2.13 -8.58 -13.17
CA ALA A 170 2.60 -9.87 -13.69
C ALA A 170 3.65 -10.54 -12.79
N ARG A 171 4.49 -9.76 -12.09
CA ARG A 171 5.42 -10.32 -11.10
C ARG A 171 4.71 -10.71 -9.80
N GLN A 172 3.73 -9.91 -9.36
CA GLN A 172 2.97 -10.12 -8.12
C GLN A 172 2.04 -11.35 -8.15
N GLN A 173 1.53 -11.74 -9.33
CA GLN A 173 0.58 -12.87 -9.45
C GLN A 173 1.14 -14.21 -8.91
N HIS A 174 2.46 -14.41 -8.93
CA HIS A 174 3.10 -15.64 -8.47
C HIS A 174 3.34 -15.68 -6.96
N ILE A 175 3.31 -14.53 -6.27
CA ILE A 175 3.65 -14.42 -4.84
C ILE A 175 2.67 -15.19 -3.92
N PRO A 176 1.34 -15.17 -4.13
CA PRO A 176 0.41 -15.95 -3.31
C PRO A 176 0.64 -17.47 -3.40
N ALA A 177 0.98 -17.97 -4.59
CA ALA A 177 1.27 -19.38 -4.81
C ALA A 177 2.50 -19.82 -4.01
N VAL A 178 3.62 -19.08 -4.14
CA VAL A 178 4.85 -19.33 -3.37
C VAL A 178 4.58 -19.28 -1.87
N ARG A 179 3.80 -18.30 -1.40
CA ARG A 179 3.43 -18.18 0.01
C ARG A 179 2.61 -19.37 0.51
N SER A 180 1.72 -19.92 -0.32
CA SER A 180 0.96 -21.15 -0.01
C SER A 180 1.89 -22.36 0.14
N TYR A 181 2.84 -22.54 -0.79
CA TYR A 181 3.83 -23.61 -0.71
C TYR A 181 4.67 -23.52 0.57
N ILE A 182 5.21 -22.34 0.89
CA ILE A 182 6.02 -22.14 2.11
C ILE A 182 5.20 -22.43 3.38
N LYS A 183 3.93 -22.00 3.43
CA LYS A 183 3.03 -22.31 4.54
C LYS A 183 2.82 -23.81 4.71
N LEU A 184 2.64 -24.53 3.60
CA LEU A 184 2.46 -25.98 3.61
C LEU A 184 3.70 -26.70 4.17
N TYR A 185 4.89 -26.36 3.66
CA TYR A 185 6.15 -26.95 4.15
C TYR A 185 6.39 -26.67 5.64
N ARG A 186 6.15 -25.43 6.09
CA ARG A 186 6.21 -25.11 7.53
C ARG A 186 5.23 -25.94 8.36
N SER A 187 4.03 -26.21 7.85
CA SER A 187 3.01 -26.98 8.56
C SER A 187 3.32 -28.48 8.67
N ILE A 188 4.08 -29.03 7.71
CA ILE A 188 4.48 -30.44 7.69
C ILE A 188 5.52 -30.71 8.78
N ASP A 189 6.54 -29.86 8.90
CA ASP A 189 7.57 -30.02 9.94
C ASP A 189 6.98 -29.88 11.36
N VAL A 190 6.10 -28.91 11.58
CA VAL A 190 5.44 -28.73 12.89
C VAL A 190 4.54 -29.93 13.22
N ARG A 191 3.81 -30.47 12.25
CA ARG A 191 2.94 -31.64 12.45
C ARG A 191 3.74 -32.93 12.64
N ALA A 192 4.85 -33.10 11.92
CA ALA A 192 5.75 -34.23 12.10
C ALA A 192 6.38 -34.20 13.50
N HIS A 193 6.84 -33.02 13.94
CA HIS A 193 7.36 -32.83 15.29
C HIS A 193 6.28 -33.06 16.36
N SER A 194 5.06 -32.53 16.17
CA SER A 194 3.96 -32.71 17.14
C SER A 194 3.50 -34.17 17.25
N ARG A 195 3.49 -34.93 16.13
CA ARG A 195 3.18 -36.36 16.16
C ARG A 195 4.24 -37.16 16.92
N ASN A 196 5.51 -36.82 16.74
CA ASN A 196 6.60 -37.54 17.41
C ASN A 196 6.54 -37.32 18.93
N VAL A 197 6.25 -36.08 19.37
CA VAL A 197 6.06 -35.75 20.79
C VAL A 197 4.87 -36.52 21.42
N LEU A 198 3.76 -36.67 20.70
CA LEU A 198 2.60 -37.46 21.18
C LEU A 198 2.90 -38.97 21.28
N LEU A 199 3.68 -39.52 20.34
CA LEU A 199 4.07 -40.93 20.37
C LEU A 199 5.09 -41.23 21.47
N THR A 200 6.04 -40.33 21.72
CA THR A 200 6.97 -40.46 22.86
C THR A 200 6.27 -40.30 24.21
N GLY A 201 5.25 -39.43 24.31
CA GLY A 201 4.45 -39.31 25.53
C GLY A 201 3.65 -40.59 25.85
N HIS A 202 3.17 -41.30 24.83
CA HIS A 202 2.43 -42.56 25.01
C HIS A 202 3.34 -43.75 25.35
N HIS A 203 4.61 -43.74 24.91
CA HIS A 203 5.60 -44.75 25.29
C HIS A 203 6.13 -44.55 26.73
N ILE A 204 6.26 -43.32 27.20
CA ILE A 204 6.70 -43.03 28.58
C ILE A 204 5.59 -43.39 29.59
N ALA A 205 4.31 -43.24 29.23
CA ALA A 205 3.19 -43.63 30.10
C ALA A 205 2.96 -45.15 30.21
N LYS A 206 3.45 -45.96 29.26
CA LYS A 206 3.34 -47.43 29.29
C LYS A 206 4.56 -48.14 29.89
N GLY A 207 5.63 -47.40 30.22
CA GLY A 207 6.83 -47.93 30.87
C GLY A 207 6.88 -47.68 32.39
N PHE A 208 5.77 -47.23 33.00
CA PHE A 208 5.70 -46.87 34.43
C PHE A 208 4.57 -47.58 35.20
N PHE A 209 4.07 -48.71 34.67
CA PHE A 209 3.16 -49.62 35.39
C PHE A 209 3.56 -51.07 35.13
#